data_AF-L5N2T8-F1
#
_entry.id   AF-L5N2T8-F1
#
_cell.length_a   1.000
_cell.length_b   1.000
_cell.length_c   1.000
_cell.angle_alpha   90.00
_cell.angle_beta   90.00
_cell.angle_gamma   90.00
#
_symmetry.space_group_name_H-M   'P 1'
#
loop_
_entity.id
_entity.type
_entity.pdbx_description
1 polymer ?
#
loop_
_entity_poly.entity_id
_entity_poly.type
_entity_poly.pdbx_seq_one_letter_code
_entity_poly.pdbx_strand_id
1 'polypeptide(L)' 'MKIRKIQAPTMPEAMKKVRKELGADAVILNSKNIKTGGFLGFFKREQTEVIAAIDPEDQKNRAVN' A
#
# COMPACT_ATOMS: atom_id res chain seq x y z
N MET A 1 8.63 4.82 12.82
CA MET A 1 8.23 4.17 11.55
C MET A 1 7.02 3.22 11.72
N LYS A 2 5.99 3.33 10.88
CA LYS A 2 4.84 2.40 10.80
C LYS A 2 4.73 1.85 9.38
N ILE A 3 4.76 0.51 9.22
CA ILE A 3 4.71 -0.17 7.92
C ILE A 3 3.37 -0.91 7.75
N ARG A 4 2.78 -0.85 6.55
CA ARG A 4 1.58 -1.62 6.17
C ARG A 4 1.74 -2.25 4.79
N LYS A 5 1.22 -3.45 4.66
CA LYS A 5 1.05 -4.15 3.39
C LYS A 5 -0.42 -4.06 3.01
N ILE A 6 -0.67 -3.57 1.81
CA ILE A 6 -2.00 -3.33 1.26
C ILE A 6 -2.14 -4.09 -0.05
N GLN A 7 -3.28 -4.76 -0.22
CA GLN A 7 -3.63 -5.43 -1.46
C GLN A 7 -4.92 -4.81 -2.03
N ALA A 8 -4.92 -4.55 -3.34
CA ALA A 8 -6.09 -4.05 -4.04
C ALA A 8 -6.09 -4.50 -5.51
N PRO A 9 -7.27 -4.55 -6.17
CA PRO A 9 -7.38 -4.82 -7.60
C PRO A 9 -6.44 -4.00 -8.48
N THR A 10 -6.19 -2.74 -8.14
CA THR A 10 -5.35 -1.84 -8.92
C THR A 10 -4.46 -0.96 -8.04
N MET A 11 -3.39 -0.41 -8.61
CA MET A 11 -2.53 0.55 -7.92
C MET A 11 -3.29 1.79 -7.42
N PRO A 12 -4.19 2.45 -8.18
CA PRO A 12 -4.98 3.57 -7.66
C PRO A 12 -5.81 3.22 -6.42
N GLU A 13 -6.42 2.02 -6.40
CA GLU A 13 -7.15 1.54 -5.23
C GLU A 13 -6.25 1.26 -4.04
N ALA A 14 -5.06 0.66 -4.28
CA ALA A 14 -4.07 0.45 -3.24
C ALA A 14 -3.63 1.78 -2.64
N MET A 15 -3.34 2.79 -3.47
CA MET A 15 -2.95 4.13 -3.01
C MET A 15 -4.06 4.80 -2.20
N LYS A 16 -5.34 4.62 -2.58
CA LYS A 16 -6.49 5.13 -1.81
C LYS A 16 -6.52 4.51 -0.39
N LYS A 17 -6.27 3.21 -0.29
CA LYS A 17 -6.18 2.51 1.01
C LYS A 17 -4.95 2.95 1.80
N VAL A 18 -3.78 3.10 1.16
CA VAL A 18 -2.55 3.60 1.80
C VAL A 18 -2.80 4.95 2.45
N ARG A 19 -3.37 5.92 1.71
CA ARG A 19 -3.67 7.25 2.23
C ARG A 19 -4.67 7.21 3.40
N LYS A 20 -5.67 6.33 3.31
CA LYS A 20 -6.67 6.16 4.36
C LYS A 20 -6.08 5.56 5.65
N GLU A 21 -5.12 4.64 5.54
CA GLU A 21 -4.58 3.90 6.69
C GLU A 21 -3.31 4.52 7.31
N LEU A 22 -2.46 5.13 6.48
CA LEU A 22 -1.16 5.67 6.88
C LEU A 22 -1.08 7.19 6.78
N GLY A 23 -1.97 7.83 6.01
CA GLY A 23 -1.93 9.27 5.75
C GLY A 23 -1.34 9.62 4.38
N ALA A 24 -1.44 10.90 4.02
CA ALA A 24 -0.96 11.40 2.73
C ALA A 24 0.58 11.36 2.60
N ASP A 25 1.29 11.36 3.72
CA ASP A 25 2.76 11.35 3.80
C ASP A 25 3.37 9.94 3.74
N ALA A 26 2.55 8.90 3.52
CA ALA A 26 3.07 7.54 3.41
C ALA A 26 3.95 7.38 2.16
N VAL A 27 5.12 6.78 2.36
CA VAL A 27 6.09 6.43 1.32
C VAL A 27 5.90 4.97 0.91
N ILE A 28 5.93 4.71 -0.40
CA ILE A 28 5.86 3.35 -0.94
C ILE A 28 7.26 2.74 -0.92
N LEU A 29 7.42 1.62 -0.22
CA LEU A 29 8.67 0.87 -0.15
C LEU A 29 8.80 -0.15 -1.27
N ASN A 30 7.68 -0.80 -1.61
CA ASN A 30 7.66 -1.82 -2.65
C ASN A 30 6.26 -1.96 -3.25
N SER A 31 6.18 -2.37 -4.50
CA SER A 31 4.94 -2.76 -5.15
C SER A 31 5.16 -3.91 -6.11
N LYS A 32 4.23 -4.86 -6.13
CA LYS A 32 4.23 -5.97 -7.09
C LYS A 32 2.82 -6.38 -7.46
N ASN A 33 2.67 -6.94 -8.66
CA ASN A 33 1.43 -7.59 -9.04
C ASN A 33 1.45 -9.04 -8.51
N ILE A 34 0.38 -9.42 -7.83
CA ILE A 34 0.15 -10.75 -7.28
C ILE A 34 -1.08 -11.36 -7.93
N LYS A 35 -1.08 -12.69 -8.09
CA LYS A 35 -2.25 -13.45 -8.51
C LYS A 35 -2.85 -14.11 -7.28
N THR A 36 -4.02 -13.66 -6.86
CA THR A 36 -4.74 -14.15 -5.68
C THR A 36 -5.98 -14.95 -6.10
N GLY A 37 -6.15 -16.14 -5.53
CA GLY A 37 -7.34 -16.99 -5.72
C GLY A 37 -7.09 -18.32 -6.44
N GLY A 38 -8.12 -19.17 -6.41
CA GLY A 38 -8.22 -20.47 -7.09
C GLY A 38 -7.66 -21.66 -6.29
N PHE A 39 -8.54 -22.53 -5.80
CA PHE A 39 -8.15 -23.82 -5.22
C PHE A 39 -7.60 -24.80 -6.29
N LEU A 40 -7.91 -24.55 -7.57
CA LEU A 40 -7.50 -25.38 -8.71
C LEU A 40 -7.09 -24.56 -9.96
N GLY A 41 -6.73 -23.28 -9.79
CA GLY A 41 -6.24 -22.43 -10.90
C GLY A 41 -7.29 -21.75 -11.79
N PHE A 42 -8.58 -22.06 -11.66
CA PHE A 42 -9.63 -21.52 -12.55
C PHE A 42 -10.10 -20.08 -12.27
N PHE A 43 -9.74 -19.48 -11.14
CA PHE A 43 -10.24 -18.15 -10.75
C PHE A 43 -9.15 -17.26 -10.13
N LYS A 44 -7.95 -17.26 -10.72
CA LYS A 44 -6.88 -16.35 -10.31
C LYS A 44 -7.27 -14.92 -10.69
N ARG A 45 -7.37 -14.02 -9.70
CA ARG A 45 -7.54 -12.58 -9.93
C ARG A 45 -6.21 -11.87 -9.73
N GLU A 46 -5.86 -10.99 -10.65
CA GLU A 46 -4.72 -10.10 -10.48
C GLU A 46 -5.05 -9.02 -9.44
N GLN A 47 -4.09 -8.77 -8.56
CA GLN A 47 -4.14 -7.69 -7.58
C GLN A 47 -2.75 -7.04 -7.52
N THR A 48 -2.72 -5.80 -7.08
CA THR A 48 -1.49 -5.10 -6.72
C THR A 48 -1.28 -5.18 -5.21
N GLU A 49 -0.12 -5.69 -4.79
CA GLU A 49 0.38 -5.60 -3.43
C GLU A 49 1.32 -4.40 -3.31
N VAL A 50 1.08 -3.55 -2.33
CA VAL A 50 1.86 -2.35 -2.02
C VAL A 50 2.30 -2.41 -0.57
N ILE A 51 3.60 -2.26 -0.33
CA ILE A 51 4.17 -2.09 1.00
C ILE A 51 4.48 -0.60 1.15
N ALA A 52 3.86 0.03 2.13
CA ALA A 52 3.99 1.45 2.42
C ALA A 52 4.42 1.66 3.88
N ALA A 53 5.12 2.76 4.13
CA ALA A 53 5.56 3.15 5.46
C ALA A 53 5.37 4.65 5.70
N ILE A 54 5.18 5.04 6.95
CA ILE A 54 5.25 6.44 7.39
C ILE A 54 6.24 6.56 8.54
N ASP A 55 7.11 7.55 8.48
CA ASP A 55 7.94 7.93 9.61
C ASP A 55 7.31 9.11 10.37
N PRO A 56 7.05 9.01 11.69
CA PRO A 56 6.59 10.15 12.48
C PRO A 56 7.59 11.32 12.48
N GLU A 57 8.89 11.09 12.25
CA GLU A 57 9.87 12.18 12.14
C GLU A 57 9.68 13.01 10.86
N ASP A 58 9.36 12.37 9.74
CA ASP A 58 9.05 13.05 8.48
C ASP A 58 7.79 13.94 8.61
N GLN A 59 6.80 13.48 9.39
CA GLN A 59 5.58 14.25 9.63
C GLN A 59 5.86 15.51 10.46
N LYS A 60 6.71 15.42 11.48
CA LYS A 60 7.08 16.55 12.35
C LYS A 60 7.87 17.61 11.57
N ASN A 61 8.74 17.19 10.64
CA ASN A 61 9.61 18.11 9.91
C ASN A 61 8.86 18.95 8.84
N ARG A 62 7.69 18.51 8.38
CA ARG A 62 6.82 19.28 7.48
C ARG A 62 5.90 20.28 8.20
N ALA A 63 5.49 19.98 9.44
CA ALA A 63 4.61 20.86 10.20
C ALA A 63 5.33 22.09 10.79
N VAL A 64 6.67 22.10 10.78
CA VAL A 64 7.53 23.16 11.34
C VAL A 64 8.14 24.08 10.26
N ASN A 65 7.82 23.87 8.99
CA ASN A 65 8.25 24.70 7.86
C ASN A 65 7.07 25.42 7.21
#